data_AF-A0A8T5NG39-F1
#
_entry.id   AF-A0A8T5NG39-F1
#
_cell.length_a   1.000
_cell.length_b   1.000
_cell.length_c   1.000
_cell.angle_alpha   90.00
_cell.angle_beta   90.00
_cell.angle_gamma   90.00
#
_symmetry.space_group_name_H-M   'P 1'
#
loop_
_entity.id
_entity.type
_entity.pdbx_description
1 polymer ?
#
loop_
_entity_poly.entity_id
_entity_poly.type
_entity_poly.pdbx_seq_one_letter_code
_entity_poly.pdbx_strand_id
1 'polypeptide(L)' 'MTNTAGLNGVYVLTYIVTYEDGDGYTTASLTAQVQAVAHPIPEFATVAIPIAAVLGLVFFFQQRKIKKE' A
#
# COMPACT_ATOMS: atom_id res chain seq x y z
N MET A 1 21.17 -2.60 -13.85
CA MET A 1 20.09 -2.89 -12.88
C MET A 1 18.81 -3.05 -13.66
N THR A 2 18.25 -4.25 -13.68
CA THR A 2 16.98 -4.55 -14.36
C THR A 2 15.90 -4.74 -13.29
N ASN A 3 14.76 -4.07 -13.46
CA ASN A 3 13.59 -4.25 -12.63
C ASN A 3 12.58 -5.09 -13.42
N THR A 4 12.21 -6.25 -12.89
CA THR A 4 11.13 -7.06 -13.45
C THR A 4 9.95 -7.00 -12.48
N ALA A 5 8.78 -6.59 -12.99
CA ALA A 5 7.55 -6.60 -12.20
C ALA A 5 7.15 -8.06 -11.91
N GLY A 6 7.17 -8.44 -10.63
CA GLY A 6 6.60 -9.68 -10.14
C GLY A 6 5.12 -9.51 -9.79
N LEU A 7 4.43 -10.64 -9.59
CA LEU A 7 3.02 -10.66 -9.18
C LEU A 7 2.85 -10.05 -7.78
N ASN A 8 1.72 -9.37 -7.54
CA ASN A 8 1.31 -8.82 -6.23
C ASN A 8 2.24 -7.74 -5.62
N GLY A 9 2.79 -6.84 -6.45
CA GLY A 9 3.64 -5.74 -5.95
C GLY A 9 5.02 -6.19 -5.45
N VAL A 10 5.42 -7.41 -5.80
CA VAL A 10 6.78 -7.90 -5.60
C VAL A 10 7.63 -7.48 -6.79
N TYR A 11 8.72 -6.77 -6.54
CA TYR A 11 9.70 -6.40 -7.55
C TYR A 11 10.94 -7.27 -7.37
N VAL A 12 11.43 -7.82 -8.49
CA VAL A 12 12.71 -8.53 -8.51
C VAL A 12 13.76 -7.55 -9.02
N LEU A 13 14.78 -7.32 -8.19
CA LEU A 13 15.93 -6.50 -8.51
C LEU A 13 17.14 -7.41 -8.71
N THR A 14 17.70 -7.38 -9.91
CA THR A 14 18.93 -8.10 -10.23
C THR A 14 20.06 -7.11 -10.47
N TYR A 15 21.11 -7.25 -9.67
CA TYR A 15 22.39 -6.55 -9.85
C TYR A 15 23.40 -7.52 -10.42
N ILE A 16 24.00 -7.15 -11.55
CA ILE A 16 24.98 -7.96 -12.28
C ILE A 16 26.30 -7.20 -12.22
N VAL A 17 27.35 -7.88 -11.77
CA VAL A 17 28.72 -7.38 -11.77
C VAL A 17 29.53 -8.25 -12.71
N THR A 18 30.18 -7.62 -13.68
CA THR A 18 31.19 -8.27 -14.51
C THR A 18 32.56 -7.79 -14.05
N TYR A 19 33.47 -8.71 -13.79
CA TYR A 19 34.85 -8.40 -13.41
C TYR A 19 35.82 -9.24 -14.25
N GLU A 20 37.03 -8.72 -14.46
CA GLU A 20 38.12 -9.48 -15.06
C GLU A 20 38.67 -10.46 -14.04
N ASP A 21 38.83 -11.71 -14.46
CA ASP A 21 39.42 -12.79 -13.68
C ASP A 21 40.42 -13.53 -14.56
N GLY A 22 41.71 -13.24 -14.37
CA GLY A 22 42.78 -13.81 -15.18
C GLY A 22 42.67 -13.44 -16.66
N ASP A 23 42.40 -14.44 -17.50
CA ASP A 23 42.33 -14.35 -18.96
C ASP A 23 40.91 -14.17 -19.52
N GLY A 24 39.92 -13.91 -18.65
CA GLY A 24 38.53 -13.74 -19.06
C GLY A 24 37.72 -12.77 -18.20
N TYR A 25 36.45 -12.59 -18.59
CA TYR A 25 35.46 -11.85 -17.81
C TYR A 25 34.52 -12.84 -17.11
N THR A 26 34.43 -12.71 -15.78
CA THR A 26 33.48 -13.48 -14.96
C THR A 26 32.31 -12.59 -14.56
N THR A 27 31.12 -13.18 -14.44
CA THR A 27 29.90 -12.47 -14.04
C THR A 27 29.37 -13.01 -12.71
N ALA A 28 29.10 -12.12 -11.76
CA ALA A 28 28.36 -12.42 -10.54
C ALA A 28 27.02 -11.69 -10.57
N SER A 29 25.98 -12.30 -9.99
CA SER A 29 24.68 -11.63 -9.86
C SER A 29 24.11 -11.79 -8.46
N LEU A 30 23.51 -10.72 -7.96
CA LEU A 30 22.73 -10.67 -6.73
C LEU A 30 21.28 -10.39 -7.11
N THR A 31 20.37 -11.24 -6.62
CA THR A 31 18.93 -11.06 -6.82
C THR A 31 18.26 -10.80 -5.48
N ALA A 32 17.50 -9.72 -5.39
CA ALA A 32 16.70 -9.37 -4.22
C ALA A 32 15.23 -9.24 -4.60
N GLN A 33 14.35 -9.75 -3.72
CA GLN A 33 12.91 -9.53 -3.82
C GLN A 33 12.51 -8.39 -2.90
N VAL A 34 11.86 -7.38 -3.45
CA VAL A 34 11.31 -6.25 -2.71
C VAL A 34 9.80 -6.28 -2.82
N GLN A 35 9.12 -6.49 -1.72
CA GLN A 35 7.66 -6.44 -1.68
C GLN A 35 7.21 -5.04 -1.26
N ALA A 36 6.47 -4.36 -2.13
CA ALA A 36 5.78 -3.14 -1.75
C ALA A 36 4.63 -3.52 -0.80
N VAL A 37 4.79 -3.22 0.49
CA VAL A 37 3.72 -3.41 1.48
C VAL A 37 2.72 -2.27 1.30
N ALA A 38 1.68 -2.51 0.51
CA ALA A 38 0.50 -1.66 0.54
C ALA A 38 -0.23 -1.95 1.86
N HIS A 39 -0.19 -1.00 2.80
CA HIS A 39 -1.01 -1.10 4.01
C HIS A 39 -2.47 -0.96 3.59
N PRO A 40 -3.32 -1.97 3.82
CA PRO A 40 -4.74 -1.86 3.50
C PRO A 40 -5.34 -0.72 4.31
N ILE A 41 -6.09 0.16 3.65
CA ILE A 41 -6.85 1.21 4.35
C ILE A 41 -7.91 0.49 5.20
N PRO A 42 -8.05 0.80 6.50
CA PRO A 42 -9.04 0.15 7.34
C PRO A 42 -10.45 0.37 6.77
N GLU A 43 -11.13 -0.73 6.41
CA GLU A 43 -12.49 -0.70 5.82
C GLU A 43 -13.51 -0.01 6.74
N PHE A 44 -13.23 -0.01 8.05
CA PHE A 44 -14.08 0.61 9.05
C PHE A 44 -14.30 2.09 8.80
N ALA A 45 -13.27 2.87 8.45
CA ALA A 45 -13.43 4.31 8.26
C ALA A 45 -14.37 4.64 7.08
N THR A 46 -14.26 3.87 6.00
CA THR A 46 -15.08 3.98 4.79
C THR A 46 -16.57 3.79 5.08
N VAL A 47 -16.91 2.90 6.01
CA VAL A 47 -18.30 2.60 6.39
C VAL A 47 -18.77 3.45 7.58
N ALA A 48 -17.88 3.73 8.54
CA ALA A 48 -18.22 4.45 9.76
C ALA A 48 -18.55 5.93 9.51
N ILE A 49 -17.85 6.61 8.60
CA ILE A 49 -18.08 8.04 8.31
C ILE A 49 -19.51 8.27 7.77
N PRO A 50 -20.00 7.54 6.75
CA PRO A 50 -21.39 7.66 6.29
C PRO A 50 -22.42 7.35 7.37
N ILE A 51 -22.23 6.28 8.16
CA ILE A 51 -23.18 5.89 9.22
C ILE A 51 -23.25 6.96 10.31
N ALA A 52 -22.09 7.45 10.78
CA ALA A 52 -22.02 8.50 11.79
C ALA A 52 -22.66 9.80 11.30
N ALA A 53 -22.52 10.15 10.02
CA ALA A 53 -23.18 11.31 9.44
C ALA A 53 -24.71 11.21 9.48
N VAL A 54 -25.27 10.05 9.10
CA VAL A 54 -26.73 9.82 9.15
C VAL A 54 -27.24 9.88 10.59
N LEU A 55 -26.57 9.18 11.52
CA LEU A 55 -26.94 9.21 12.94
C LEU A 55 -26.84 10.62 13.51
N GLY A 56 -25.74 11.33 13.23
CA GLY A 56 -25.53 12.71 13.67
C GLY A 56 -26.63 13.65 13.19
N LEU A 57 -27.04 13.55 11.92
CA LEU A 57 -28.16 14.32 11.37
C LEU A 57 -29.48 14.00 12.09
N VAL A 58 -29.79 12.72 12.29
CA VAL A 58 -31.00 12.29 13.01
C VAL A 58 -31.04 12.89 14.42
N PHE A 59 -29.96 12.77 15.18
CA PHE A 59 -29.88 13.33 16.54
C PHE A 59 -29.97 14.86 16.52
N PHE A 60 -29.33 15.51 15.55
CA PHE A 60 -29.37 16.97 15.43
C PHE A 60 -30.79 17.51 15.19
N PHE A 61 -31.56 16.85 14.31
CA PHE A 61 -32.95 17.24 14.06
C PHE A 61 -33.88 16.89 15.22
N GLN A 62 -33.65 15.77 15.92
CA GLN A 62 -34.40 15.43 17.14
C GLN A 62 -34.15 16.47 18.24
N GLN A 63 -32.89 16.83 18.52
CA GLN A 63 -32.56 17.87 19.50
C GLN A 63 -33.19 19.23 19.16
N ARG A 64 -33.25 19.58 17.87
CA ARG A 64 -33.91 20.83 17.41
C ARG A 64 -35.41 20.83 17.63
N LYS A 65 -36.07 19.65 17.59
CA LYS A 65 -37.52 19.54 17.88
C LYS A 65 -37.80 19.66 19.38
N ILE A 66 -36.98 19.05 20.22
CA ILE A 66 -37.15 19.07 21.69
C ILE A 66 -36.96 20.47 22.28
N LYS A 67 -36.09 21.31 21.68
CA LYS A 67 -35.86 22.70 22.16
C LYS A 67 -36.92 23.72 21.69
N LYS A 68 -37.94 23.30 20.94
CA LYS A 68 -39.02 24.18 20.46
C LYS A 68 -40.32 24.08 21.28
N GLU A 69 -40.38 23.19 22.27
CA GLU A 69 -41.33 23.21 23.39
C GLU A 69 -40.65 23.84 24.62
#